data_AF-A0A158CKE7-F1
#
_entry.id   AF-A0A158CKE7-F1
#
_cell.length_a   1.000
_cell.length_b   1.000
_cell.length_c   1.000
_cell.angle_alpha   90.00
_cell.angle_beta   90.00
_cell.angle_gamma   90.00
#
_symmetry.space_group_name_H-M   'P 1'
#
loop_
_entity.id
_entity.type
_entity.pdbx_description
1 polymer ?
#
loop_
_entity_poly.entity_id
_entity_poly.type
_entity_poly.pdbx_seq_one_letter_code
_entity_poly.pdbx_strand_id
1 'polypeptide(L)'
;MLEHLTTPTGVVRMSNTKARLILGERDELSPGSLVDLNIWEVPIPVPGSRHCYKYRLAYVVDGECVLRYDNERGKGDHRHSVNRESSYAFSSLKQLLADFRSDMEIWKRWRST
;
A
#
# COMPACT_ATOMS: atom_id res chain seq x y z
N MET A 1 15.13 23.97 -45.47
CA MET A 1 13.91 24.04 -44.65
C MET A 1 13.64 22.60 -44.22
N LEU A 2 14.26 22.20 -43.10
CA LEU A 2 13.59 21.86 -41.83
C LEU A 2 12.42 20.87 -42.07
N GLU A 3 12.35 19.70 -41.43
CA GLU A 3 12.73 19.41 -40.06
C GLU A 3 12.76 17.89 -39.78
N HIS A 4 13.69 17.53 -38.89
CA HIS A 4 13.96 16.20 -38.38
C HIS A 4 12.88 15.78 -37.36
N LEU A 5 12.39 14.54 -37.46
CA LEU A 5 11.72 13.85 -36.36
C LEU A 5 12.40 12.49 -36.13
N THR A 6 13.60 12.53 -35.55
CA THR A 6 14.13 11.37 -34.82
C THR A 6 13.65 11.52 -33.39
N THR A 7 12.65 10.74 -32.99
CA THR A 7 12.43 10.46 -31.58
C THR A 7 13.53 9.49 -31.15
N PRO A 8 14.49 9.85 -30.27
CA PRO A 8 15.35 8.84 -29.71
C PRO A 8 14.46 7.98 -28.80
N THR A 9 14.24 6.73 -29.21
CA THR A 9 13.77 5.66 -28.33
C THR A 9 14.71 5.62 -27.14
N GLY A 10 14.34 6.33 -26.08
CA GLY A 10 15.03 6.27 -24.80
C GLY A 10 14.96 4.83 -24.33
N VAL A 11 16.09 4.12 -24.45
CA VAL A 11 16.30 2.83 -23.82
C VAL A 11 16.11 3.08 -22.33
N VAL A 12 14.92 2.74 -21.81
CA VAL A 12 14.72 2.65 -20.37
C VAL A 12 15.71 1.59 -19.91
N ARG A 13 16.79 2.02 -19.23
CA ARG A 13 17.64 1.11 -18.48
C ARG A 13 16.72 0.42 -17.47
N MET A 14 16.27 -0.79 -17.79
CA MET A 14 15.65 -1.68 -16.82
C MET A 14 16.75 -2.06 -15.83
N SER A 15 16.93 -1.26 -14.78
CA SER A 15 17.72 -1.68 -13.64
C SER A 15 17.05 -2.94 -13.09
N ASN A 16 17.77 -4.07 -13.15
CA ASN A 16 17.34 -5.38 -12.65
C ASN A 16 17.28 -5.42 -11.10
N THR A 17 16.91 -4.31 -10.46
CA THR A 17 16.89 -4.17 -9.02
C THR A 17 15.63 -4.87 -8.50
N LYS A 18 15.81 -5.99 -7.80
CA LYS A 18 14.71 -6.76 -7.20
C LYS A 18 14.03 -5.94 -6.09
N ALA A 19 12.76 -6.24 -5.82
CA ALA A 19 12.05 -5.66 -4.69
C ALA A 19 12.76 -5.98 -3.36
N ARG A 20 12.83 -5.01 -2.46
CA ARG A 20 13.45 -5.13 -1.13
C ARG A 20 12.38 -5.07 -0.06
N LEU A 21 12.29 -6.09 0.78
CA LEU A 21 11.38 -6.09 1.93
C LEU A 21 11.82 -5.00 2.93
N ILE A 22 10.88 -4.13 3.30
CA ILE A 22 11.05 -3.08 4.31
C ILE A 22 10.46 -3.52 5.64
N LEU A 23 9.25 -4.05 5.59
CA LEU A 23 8.50 -4.54 6.74
C LEU A 23 7.71 -5.79 6.32
N GLY A 24 7.79 -6.84 7.11
CA GLY A 24 7.02 -8.07 6.96
C GLY A 24 6.70 -8.59 8.36
N GLU A 25 5.62 -8.10 8.93
CA GLU A 25 5.19 -8.39 10.30
C GLU A 25 3.79 -9.00 10.27
N ARG A 26 3.60 -10.07 11.04
CA ARG A 26 2.28 -10.68 11.23
C ARG A 26 2.14 -11.06 12.69
N ASP A 27 1.27 -10.33 13.37
CA ASP A 27 1.11 -10.44 14.82
C ASP A 27 -0.36 -10.66 15.18
N GLU A 28 -0.60 -11.62 16.07
CA GLU A 28 -1.90 -11.77 16.75
C GLU A 28 -1.99 -10.71 17.84
N LEU A 29 -3.02 -9.86 17.79
CA LEU A 29 -3.22 -8.77 18.76
C LEU A 29 -4.08 -9.23 19.94
N SER A 30 -5.00 -10.16 19.70
CA SER A 30 -5.88 -10.80 20.68
C SER A 30 -6.42 -12.10 20.08
N PRO A 31 -7.03 -12.99 20.88
CA PRO A 31 -7.76 -14.12 20.32
C PRO A 31 -8.74 -13.65 19.23
N GLY A 32 -8.62 -14.22 18.04
CA GLY A 32 -9.46 -13.88 16.89
C GLY A 32 -9.09 -12.60 16.13
N SER A 33 -8.04 -11.85 16.53
CA SER A 33 -7.60 -10.67 15.77
C SER A 33 -6.10 -10.66 15.47
N LEU A 34 -5.75 -10.32 14.22
CA LEU A 34 -4.37 -10.22 13.76
C LEU A 34 -4.15 -9.01 12.87
N VAL A 35 -2.89 -8.58 12.82
CA VAL A 35 -2.40 -7.61 11.86
C VAL A 35 -1.38 -8.26 10.93
N ASP A 36 -1.42 -7.91 9.65
CA ASP A 36 -0.49 -8.39 8.62
C ASP A 36 0.03 -7.17 7.84
N LEU A 37 1.29 -6.80 8.08
CA LEU A 37 1.94 -5.62 7.55
C LEU A 37 3.05 -6.03 6.59
N ASN A 38 2.84 -5.82 5.30
CA ASN A 38 3.89 -6.02 4.30
C ASN A 38 4.15 -4.75 3.51
N ILE A 39 5.42 -4.34 3.47
CA ILE A 39 5.91 -3.18 2.73
C ILE A 39 7.19 -3.58 2.01
N TRP A 40 7.24 -3.31 0.71
CA TRP A 40 8.40 -3.50 -0.14
C TRP A 40 8.78 -2.18 -0.81
N GLU A 41 10.07 -1.92 -0.92
CA GLU A 41 10.60 -0.97 -1.88
C GLU A 41 10.76 -1.67 -3.23
N VAL A 42 10.20 -1.07 -4.28
CA VAL A 42 10.19 -1.61 -5.64
C VAL A 42 10.99 -0.69 -6.57
N PRO A 43 11.67 -1.23 -7.60
CA PRO A 43 12.50 -0.42 -8.49
C PRO A 43 11.71 0.59 -9.32
N ILE A 44 10.44 0.30 -9.57
CA ILE A 44 9.53 1.10 -10.38
C ILE A 44 8.24 1.26 -9.57
N PRO A 45 7.69 2.49 -9.44
CA PRO A 45 6.42 2.72 -8.78
C PRO A 45 5.32 1.77 -9.31
N VAL A 46 4.47 1.31 -8.40
CA VAL A 46 3.26 0.58 -8.79
C VAL A 46 2.40 1.51 -9.66
N PRO A 47 1.90 1.09 -10.83
CA PRO A 47 1.07 1.95 -11.67
C PRO A 47 -0.12 2.51 -10.90
N GLY A 48 -0.25 3.84 -10.88
CA GLY A 48 -1.23 4.58 -10.07
C GLY A 48 -0.64 5.21 -8.81
N SER A 49 0.53 4.75 -8.32
CA SER A 49 1.26 5.33 -7.20
C SER A 49 2.41 6.24 -7.67
N ARG A 50 2.73 7.26 -6.88
CA ARG A 50 3.80 8.25 -7.18
C ARG A 50 5.11 7.97 -6.42
N HIS A 51 5.24 6.80 -5.81
CA HIS A 51 6.37 6.40 -4.97
C HIS A 51 6.80 4.96 -5.23
N CYS A 52 8.02 4.62 -4.84
CA CYS A 52 8.64 3.31 -5.04
C CYS A 52 8.33 2.31 -3.93
N TYR A 53 7.12 2.36 -3.36
CA TYR A 53 6.70 1.41 -2.32
C TYR A 53 5.49 0.62 -2.80
N LYS A 54 5.55 -0.69 -2.62
CA LYS A 54 4.39 -1.58 -2.70
C LYS A 54 4.02 -1.97 -1.28
N TYR A 55 2.74 -1.94 -0.93
CA TYR A 55 2.32 -2.32 0.41
C TYR A 55 0.98 -3.05 0.43
N ARG A 56 0.80 -3.84 1.48
CA ARG A 56 -0.46 -4.46 1.89
C ARG A 56 -0.45 -4.54 3.41
N LEU A 57 -1.24 -3.67 4.04
CA LEU A 57 -1.50 -3.67 5.47
C LEU A 57 -2.93 -4.15 5.69
N ALA A 58 -3.14 -5.17 6.50
CA ALA A 58 -4.44 -5.75 6.76
C ALA A 58 -4.66 -5.95 8.25
N TYR A 59 -5.84 -5.56 8.73
CA TYR A 59 -6.34 -5.90 10.06
C TYR A 59 -7.49 -6.89 9.86
N VAL A 60 -7.37 -8.04 10.50
CA VAL A 60 -8.28 -9.16 10.36
C VAL A 60 -8.86 -9.50 11.71
N VAL A 61 -10.19 -9.62 11.78
CA VAL A 61 -10.93 -9.98 13.00
C VAL A 61 -11.94 -11.06 12.66
N ASP A 62 -11.94 -12.15 13.43
CA ASP A 62 -12.79 -13.33 13.23
C ASP A 62 -12.70 -13.91 11.80
N GLY A 63 -11.51 -13.81 11.20
CA GLY A 63 -11.25 -14.25 9.82
C GLY A 63 -11.65 -13.24 8.73
N GLU A 64 -12.26 -12.12 9.08
CA GLU A 64 -12.66 -11.07 8.13
C GLU A 64 -11.65 -9.92 8.08
N CYS A 65 -11.28 -9.48 6.86
CA CYS A 65 -10.42 -8.32 6.69
C CYS A 65 -11.23 -7.03 6.84
N VAL A 66 -11.21 -6.45 8.03
CA VAL A 66 -12.05 -5.30 8.40
C VAL A 66 -11.46 -3.96 7.98
N LEU A 67 -10.13 -3.91 7.81
CA LEU A 67 -9.39 -2.76 7.31
C LEU A 67 -8.24 -3.23 6.42
N ARG A 68 -8.07 -2.60 5.26
CA ARG A 68 -6.91 -2.84 4.38
C ARG A 68 -6.39 -1.54 3.78
N TYR A 69 -5.07 -1.40 3.74
CA TYR A 69 -4.39 -0.38 2.94
C TYR A 69 -3.49 -1.11 1.94
N ASP A 70 -3.65 -0.83 0.66
CA ASP A 70 -2.83 -1.40 -0.40
C ASP A 70 -2.68 -0.42 -1.56
N ASN A 71 -1.77 -0.74 -2.49
CA ASN A 71 -1.70 -0.04 -3.76
C ASN A 71 -1.84 -1.01 -4.93
N GLU A 72 -3.05 -1.07 -5.48
CA GLU A 72 -3.41 -1.97 -6.58
C GLU A 72 -2.97 -1.38 -7.92
N ARG A 73 -2.39 -2.23 -8.78
CA ARG A 73 -1.97 -1.81 -10.13
C ARG A 73 -3.17 -1.23 -10.87
N GLY A 74 -3.02 0.01 -11.34
CA GLY A 74 -4.04 0.71 -12.13
C GLY A 74 -4.95 1.62 -11.31
N LYS A 75 -5.06 1.41 -9.99
CA LYS A 75 -5.81 2.30 -9.08
C LYS A 75 -4.89 3.21 -8.25
N GLY A 76 -3.70 2.71 -7.93
CA GLY A 76 -2.80 3.38 -6.99
C GLY A 76 -3.20 3.13 -5.54
N ASP A 77 -2.90 4.09 -4.68
CA ASP A 77 -3.03 4.02 -3.24
C ASP A 77 -4.50 4.06 -2.78
N HIS A 78 -4.92 3.09 -1.98
CA HIS A 78 -6.29 2.98 -1.50
C HIS A 78 -6.39 2.35 -0.11
N ARG A 79 -7.48 2.70 0.57
CA ARG A 79 -7.91 2.09 1.82
C ARG A 79 -9.30 1.49 1.68
N HIS A 80 -9.49 0.35 2.34
CA HIS A 80 -10.74 -0.39 2.46
C HIS A 80 -11.13 -0.46 3.92
N SER A 81 -12.37 -0.12 4.24
CA SER A 81 -12.96 -0.36 5.56
C SER A 81 -14.37 -0.91 5.39
N VAL A 82 -14.60 -2.13 5.87
CA VAL A 82 -15.87 -2.90 5.81
C VAL A 82 -16.63 -2.78 4.47
N ASN A 83 -17.33 -1.67 4.23
CA ASN A 83 -18.16 -1.41 3.03
C ASN A 83 -17.71 -0.18 2.21
N ARG A 84 -16.51 0.36 2.43
CA ARG A 84 -16.02 1.56 1.75
C ARG A 84 -14.61 1.36 1.23
N GLU A 85 -14.43 1.61 -0.06
CA GLU A 85 -13.14 1.79 -0.71
C GLU A 85 -12.95 3.29 -0.98
N SER A 86 -11.76 3.83 -0.70
CA SER A 86 -11.44 5.23 -0.99
C SER A 86 -9.96 5.38 -1.33
N SER A 87 -9.65 6.32 -2.22
CA SER A 87 -8.27 6.70 -2.52
C SER A 87 -7.54 7.13 -1.25
N TYR A 88 -6.27 6.76 -1.14
CA TYR A 88 -5.40 7.14 -0.04
C TYR A 88 -4.29 8.06 -0.53
N ALA A 89 -4.15 9.24 0.08
CA ALA A 89 -3.11 10.20 -0.30
C ALA A 89 -1.79 9.84 0.39
N PHE A 90 -0.99 8.98 -0.23
CA PHE A 90 0.30 8.59 0.31
C PHE A 90 1.23 9.79 0.50
N SER A 91 1.84 9.89 1.69
CA SER A 91 2.85 10.92 2.01
C SER A 91 4.19 10.31 2.44
N SER A 92 4.17 9.35 3.37
CA SER A 92 5.36 8.64 3.83
C SER A 92 4.99 7.29 4.44
N LEU A 93 5.97 6.37 4.55
CA LEU A 93 5.77 5.11 5.26
C LEU A 93 5.36 5.31 6.73
N LYS A 94 5.91 6.33 7.39
CA LYS A 94 5.56 6.67 8.77
C LYS A 94 4.09 7.08 8.87
N GLN A 95 3.61 7.91 7.95
CA GLN A 95 2.22 8.34 7.92
C GLN A 95 1.28 7.18 7.56
N LEU A 96 1.66 6.34 6.60
CA LEU A 96 0.91 5.13 6.24
C LEU A 96 0.67 4.22 7.46
N LEU A 97 1.71 3.95 8.24
CA LEU A 97 1.60 3.14 9.45
C LEU A 97 0.79 3.83 10.55
N ALA A 98 0.94 5.15 10.70
CA ALA A 98 0.19 5.93 11.68
C ALA A 98 -1.32 5.97 11.37
N ASP A 99 -1.68 6.22 10.11
CA ASP A 99 -3.06 6.25 9.63
C ASP A 99 -3.71 4.88 9.77
N PHE A 100 -3.00 3.82 9.37
CA PHE A 100 -3.48 2.45 9.50
C PHE A 100 -3.76 2.08 10.96
N ARG A 101 -2.83 2.39 11.89
CA ARG A 101 -3.03 2.18 13.33
C ARG A 101 -4.20 3.01 13.87
N SER A 102 -4.35 4.26 13.44
CA SER A 102 -5.46 5.12 13.84
C SER A 102 -6.81 4.52 13.43
N ASP A 103 -6.94 4.08 12.18
CA ASP A 103 -8.16 3.45 11.67
C ASP A 103 -8.47 2.12 12.38
N MET A 104 -7.45 1.33 12.76
CA MET A 104 -7.64 0.14 13.61
C MET A 104 -8.24 0.51 14.97
N GLU A 105 -7.69 1.52 15.65
CA GLU A 105 -8.19 1.95 16.96
C GLU A 105 -9.60 2.54 16.87
N ILE A 106 -9.92 3.25 15.79
CA ILE A 106 -11.29 3.69 15.50
C ILE A 106 -12.20 2.47 15.34
N TRP A 107 -11.82 1.49 14.52
CA TRP A 107 -12.62 0.29 14.30
C TRP A 107 -12.89 -0.49 15.60
N LYS A 108 -11.87 -0.68 16.45
CA LYS A 108 -11.99 -1.36 17.74
C LYS A 108 -13.02 -0.68 18.65
N ARG A 109 -13.04 0.66 18.66
CA ARG A 109 -14.03 1.44 19.42
C ARG A 109 -15.46 1.23 18.90
N TRP A 110 -15.67 1.19 17.58
CA TRP A 110 -16.99 0.95 16.99
C TRP A 110 -17.55 -0.45 17.29
N ARG A 111 -16.69 -1.48 17.30
CA ARG A 111 -17.10 -2.88 17.53
C ARG A 111 -17.29 -3.22 19.02
N SER A 112 -16.78 -2.39 19.94
CA SER A 112 -16.90 -2.58 21.40
C SER A 112 -18.22 -2.01 21.97
N THR A 113 -19.18 -1.69 21.10
CA THR A 113 -20.54 -1.24 21.45
C THR A 113 -21.54 -2.26 20.95
#